data_AF-A0A7C2A7Q1-F1
#
_entry.id   AF-A0A7C2A7Q1-F1
#
_cell.length_a   1.000
_cell.length_b   1.000
_cell.length_c   1.000
_cell.angle_alpha   90.00
_cell.angle_beta   90.00
_cell.angle_gamma   90.00
#
_symmetry.space_group_name_H-M   'P 1'
#
loop_
_entity.id
_entity.type
_entity.pdbx_description
1 polymer ?
#
loop_
_entity_poly.entity_id
_entity_poly.type
_entity_poly.pdbx_seq_one_letter_code
_entity_poly.pdbx_strand_id
1 'polypeptide(L)'
;MATKEKPKCPHCGQEMSDYAVPPYNFSDGLGWGVTSLYVCFNDQCSFFVEGWESMMNFYGQRASYRCMCHPETMEIGAIPVFSHDALKGGMFDPEEERAKEEAENKAAAALRGYIEAKDTLAIVDMLIDETVAPRVRLEATEALGKIADLRAVEPIRNHHFTNEIIKKKAEEALELIHKANYTKECPYCAEIIKARALVCKHCGKDLK
;
A
#
# COMPACT_ATOMS: atom_id res chain seq x y z
N MET A 1 20.57 9.57 0.15
CA MET A 1 21.50 9.58 1.30
C MET A 1 22.35 8.32 1.24
N ALA A 2 23.65 8.41 1.54
CA ALA A 2 24.58 7.30 1.44
C ALA A 2 24.11 6.10 2.28
N THR A 3 24.11 4.91 1.69
CA THR A 3 23.87 3.63 2.36
C THR A 3 24.97 3.42 3.41
N LYS A 4 24.70 3.82 4.66
CA LYS A 4 25.57 3.46 5.79
C LYS A 4 25.54 1.95 5.95
N GLU A 5 26.70 1.34 6.09
CA GLU A 5 26.82 -0.09 6.38
C GLU A 5 26.01 -0.42 7.65
N LYS A 6 25.26 -1.52 7.61
CA LYS A 6 24.42 -1.93 8.73
C LYS A 6 25.31 -2.30 9.93
N PRO A 7 25.02 -1.77 11.14
CA PRO A 7 25.80 -2.11 12.32
C PRO A 7 25.61 -3.58 12.70
N LYS A 8 26.64 -4.16 13.32
CA LYS A 8 26.55 -5.47 13.97
C LYS A 8 26.10 -5.30 15.41
N CYS A 9 25.20 -6.17 15.86
CA CYS A 9 24.76 -6.18 17.25
C CYS A 9 25.95 -6.46 18.18
N PRO A 10 26.20 -5.64 19.22
CA PRO A 10 27.33 -5.84 20.13
C PRO A 10 27.21 -7.10 21.00
N HIS A 11 26.02 -7.69 21.10
CA HIS A 11 25.76 -8.84 21.97
C HIS A 11 25.89 -10.19 21.24
N CYS A 12 25.54 -10.27 19.96
CA CYS A 12 25.58 -11.52 19.18
C CYS A 12 26.41 -11.43 17.88
N GLY A 13 26.89 -10.25 17.50
CA GLY A 13 27.69 -10.02 16.29
C GLY A 13 26.92 -10.10 14.97
N GLN A 14 25.62 -10.41 14.99
CA GLN A 14 24.79 -10.45 13.78
C GLN A 14 24.52 -9.05 13.24
N GLU A 15 24.48 -8.91 11.92
CA GLU A 15 24.05 -7.67 11.25
C GLU A 15 22.60 -7.32 11.63
N MET A 16 22.38 -6.07 12.01
CA MET A 16 21.07 -5.57 12.45
C MET A 16 20.18 -5.28 11.25
N SER A 17 18.86 -5.40 11.42
CA SER A 17 17.88 -5.14 10.36
C SER A 17 17.30 -3.74 10.49
N ASP A 18 16.91 -3.14 9.36
CA ASP A 18 16.16 -1.89 9.35
C ASP A 18 14.76 -2.12 9.92
N TYR A 19 14.36 -1.22 10.81
CA TYR A 19 13.09 -1.21 11.49
C TYR A 19 12.43 0.15 11.31
N ALA A 20 11.26 0.18 10.70
CA ALA A 20 10.46 1.38 10.54
C ALA A 20 9.87 1.75 11.90
N VAL A 21 10.20 2.95 12.37
CA VAL A 21 9.58 3.49 13.58
C VAL A 21 8.11 3.79 13.24
N PRO A 22 7.15 3.48 14.14
CA PRO A 22 5.75 3.81 13.91
C PRO A 22 5.58 5.29 13.51
N PRO A 23 4.75 5.61 12.51
CA PRO A 23 4.59 6.97 12.00
C PRO A 23 3.94 7.93 13.01
N TYR A 24 3.44 7.39 14.13
CA TYR A 24 2.85 8.13 15.23
C TYR A 24 3.57 7.78 16.53
N ASN A 25 4.05 8.79 17.24
CA ASN A 25 4.60 8.61 18.58
C ASN A 25 3.45 8.31 19.55
N PHE A 26 3.58 7.25 20.35
CA PHE A 26 2.63 6.91 21.40
C PHE A 26 3.17 7.43 22.75
N SER A 27 2.31 8.08 23.56
CA SER A 27 2.66 8.70 24.86
C SER A 27 3.36 10.08 24.79
N ASP A 28 4.36 10.35 25.64
CA ASP A 28 5.03 11.65 25.86
C ASP A 28 5.72 12.28 24.63
N GLY A 29 5.61 11.62 23.47
CA GLY A 29 5.65 12.29 22.17
C GLY A 29 7.03 12.56 21.59
N LEU A 30 8.11 12.23 22.31
CA LEU A 30 9.47 12.51 21.86
C LEU A 30 10.01 11.50 20.84
N GLY A 31 9.46 10.28 20.80
CA GLY A 31 9.88 9.24 19.85
C GLY A 31 11.40 9.06 19.85
N TRP A 32 11.96 8.69 18.69
CA TRP A 32 13.40 8.49 18.50
C TRP A 32 14.04 9.59 17.63
N GLY A 33 13.24 10.57 17.19
CA GLY A 33 13.71 11.62 16.27
C GLY A 33 14.07 11.17 14.86
N VAL A 34 13.89 9.88 14.54
CA VAL A 34 14.22 9.26 13.25
C VAL A 34 13.07 8.41 12.72
N THR A 35 13.05 8.17 11.40
CA THR A 35 12.04 7.35 10.72
C THR A 35 12.36 5.86 10.73
N SER A 36 13.61 5.50 10.96
CA SER A 36 14.08 4.12 11.02
C SER A 36 15.16 3.93 12.08
N LEU A 37 15.26 2.72 12.61
CA LEU A 37 16.30 2.27 13.53
C LEU A 37 16.91 0.99 13.00
N TYR A 38 18.12 0.66 13.43
CA TYR A 38 18.63 -0.70 13.30
C TYR A 38 18.23 -1.50 14.54
N VAL A 39 17.69 -2.71 14.37
CA VAL A 39 17.27 -3.57 15.49
C VAL A 39 17.80 -4.99 15.29
N CYS A 40 18.27 -5.60 16.37
CA CYS A 40 18.70 -7.00 16.38
C CYS A 40 17.50 -7.93 16.56
N PHE A 41 17.14 -8.65 15.49
CA PHE A 41 16.04 -9.63 15.48
C PHE A 41 16.50 -11.08 15.71
N ASN A 42 17.75 -11.28 16.11
CA ASN A 42 18.25 -12.61 16.47
C ASN A 42 17.58 -13.09 17.78
N ASP A 43 16.70 -14.08 17.68
CA ASP A 43 15.99 -14.66 18.82
C ASP A 43 16.89 -15.49 19.75
N GLN A 44 18.14 -15.75 19.35
CA GLN A 44 19.18 -16.38 20.17
C GLN A 44 20.20 -15.38 20.75
N CYS A 45 20.00 -14.07 20.52
CA CYS A 45 20.86 -13.04 21.08
C CYS A 45 20.82 -13.10 22.62
N SER A 46 21.99 -13.14 23.28
CA SER A 46 22.09 -13.18 24.75
C SER A 46 21.31 -12.05 25.40
N PHE A 47 21.41 -10.82 24.89
CA PHE A 47 20.66 -9.67 25.38
C PHE A 47 19.14 -9.85 25.35
N PHE A 48 18.62 -10.55 24.34
CA PHE A 48 17.19 -10.82 24.21
C PHE A 48 16.74 -12.03 25.02
N VAL A 49 17.54 -13.09 25.06
CA VAL A 49 17.20 -14.31 25.82
C VAL A 49 17.26 -14.05 27.32
N GLU A 50 18.36 -13.47 27.81
CA GLU A 50 18.55 -13.13 29.22
C GLU A 50 17.61 -12.01 29.69
N GLY A 51 17.17 -11.15 28.77
CA GLY A 51 16.22 -10.08 29.04
C GLY A 51 14.88 -10.59 29.59
N TRP A 52 14.41 -11.77 29.15
CA TRP A 52 13.17 -12.37 29.65
C TRP A 52 13.27 -12.75 31.13
N GLU A 53 14.37 -13.38 31.52
CA GLU A 53 14.63 -13.77 32.90
C GLU A 53 14.87 -12.54 33.78
N SER A 54 15.66 -11.58 33.29
CA SER A 54 15.95 -10.32 34.00
C SER A 54 14.66 -9.54 34.31
N MET A 55 13.80 -9.34 33.31
CA MET A 55 12.53 -8.62 33.51
C MET A 55 11.60 -9.31 34.49
N MET A 56 11.57 -10.64 34.46
CA MET A 56 10.76 -11.40 35.41
C MET A 56 11.33 -11.29 36.83
N ASN A 57 12.64 -11.42 37.01
CA ASN A 57 13.29 -11.44 38.31
C ASN A 57 13.28 -10.07 39.02
N PHE A 58 13.52 -8.98 38.28
CA PHE A 58 13.62 -7.64 38.87
C PHE A 58 12.31 -6.87 38.87
N TYR A 59 11.43 -7.12 37.90
CA TYR A 59 10.21 -6.32 37.68
C TYR A 59 8.92 -7.14 37.66
N GLY A 60 8.99 -8.47 37.73
CA GLY A 60 7.81 -9.34 37.67
C GLY A 60 7.06 -9.24 36.34
N GLN A 61 7.72 -8.78 35.28
CA GLN A 61 7.12 -8.57 33.96
C GLN A 61 7.57 -9.65 32.98
N ARG A 62 6.63 -10.21 32.23
CA ARG A 62 6.92 -11.10 31.10
C ARG A 62 7.23 -10.25 29.86
N ALA A 63 8.42 -9.68 29.82
CA ALA A 63 8.93 -8.88 28.72
C ALA A 63 10.43 -9.14 28.55
N SER A 64 11.01 -8.67 27.45
CA SER A 64 12.45 -8.65 27.23
C SER A 64 12.83 -7.35 26.50
N TYR A 65 14.06 -7.26 26.02
CA TYR A 65 14.57 -6.13 25.25
C TYR A 65 15.23 -6.63 23.96
N ARG A 66 15.06 -5.89 22.87
CA ARG A 66 15.91 -6.02 21.68
C ARG A 66 16.92 -4.88 21.65
N CYS A 67 18.14 -5.21 21.24
CA CYS A 67 19.18 -4.22 21.01
C CYS A 67 18.81 -3.38 19.77
N MET A 68 18.82 -2.06 19.93
CA MET A 68 18.65 -1.10 18.84
C MET A 68 19.92 -0.27 18.64
N CYS A 69 20.08 0.29 17.45
CA CYS A 69 21.13 1.25 17.13
C CYS A 69 20.52 2.43 16.37
N HIS A 70 20.80 3.64 16.84
CA HIS A 70 20.35 4.87 16.20
C HIS A 70 21.17 5.14 14.93
N PRO A 71 20.53 5.35 13.76
CA PRO A 71 21.24 5.34 12.46
C PRO A 71 22.17 6.55 12.24
N GLU A 72 21.92 7.67 12.94
CA GLU A 72 22.74 8.88 12.78
C GLU A 72 23.92 8.89 13.76
N THR A 73 23.65 8.60 15.02
CA THR A 73 24.60 8.72 16.15
C THR A 73 25.34 7.41 16.43
N MET A 74 24.87 6.29 15.89
CA MET A 74 25.34 4.92 16.19
C MET A 74 25.19 4.53 17.67
N GLU A 75 24.37 5.26 18.41
CA GLU A 75 24.09 4.98 19.82
C GLU A 75 23.34 3.66 19.97
N ILE A 76 23.83 2.79 20.85
CA ILE A 76 23.19 1.52 21.16
C ILE A 76 22.19 1.72 22.30
N GLY A 77 20.98 1.23 22.11
CA GLY A 77 19.94 1.26 23.12
C GLY A 77 19.17 -0.06 23.21
N ALA A 78 18.14 -0.05 24.06
CA ALA A 78 17.26 -1.18 24.30
C ALA A 78 15.82 -0.79 23.98
N ILE A 79 15.12 -1.62 23.19
CA ILE A 79 13.68 -1.48 22.96
C ILE A 79 12.96 -2.60 23.71
N PRO A 80 12.05 -2.28 24.65
CA PRO A 80 11.28 -3.30 25.35
C PRO A 80 10.31 -4.01 24.41
N VAL A 81 10.18 -5.32 24.59
CA VAL A 81 9.35 -6.21 23.79
C VAL A 81 8.54 -7.15 24.67
N PHE A 82 7.27 -7.35 24.34
CA PHE A 82 6.33 -8.17 25.11
C PHE A 82 6.07 -9.55 24.49
N SER A 83 6.67 -9.84 23.33
CA SER A 83 6.62 -11.14 22.67
C SER A 83 7.86 -11.35 21.81
N HIS A 84 8.10 -12.60 21.37
CA HIS A 84 9.15 -12.90 20.39
C HIS A 84 8.92 -12.20 19.05
N ASP A 85 7.66 -11.95 18.67
CA ASP A 85 7.33 -11.34 17.38
C ASP A 85 7.18 -9.82 17.44
N ALA A 86 7.33 -9.23 18.62
CA ALA A 86 7.32 -7.78 18.77
C ALA A 86 8.38 -7.14 17.85
N LEU A 87 8.00 -6.01 17.25
CA LEU A 87 8.77 -5.21 16.28
C LEU A 87 9.01 -5.87 14.91
N LYS A 88 8.85 -7.19 14.75
CA LYS A 88 9.12 -7.87 13.45
C LYS A 88 8.24 -7.35 12.30
N GLY A 89 7.02 -6.90 12.60
CA GLY A 89 6.13 -6.30 11.60
C GLY A 89 6.58 -4.93 11.05
N GLY A 90 7.56 -4.28 11.69
CA GLY A 90 8.19 -3.05 11.19
C GLY A 90 9.50 -3.29 10.45
N MET A 91 9.92 -4.55 10.25
CA MET A 91 11.11 -4.86 9.47
C MET A 91 10.86 -4.55 7.99
N PHE A 92 11.80 -3.87 7.35
CA PHE A 92 11.73 -3.59 5.92
C PHE A 92 13.12 -3.64 5.29
N ASP A 93 13.17 -3.82 3.98
CA ASP A 93 14.40 -3.66 3.20
C ASP A 93 14.38 -2.28 2.51
N PRO A 94 15.30 -1.36 2.84
CA PRO A 94 15.39 -0.06 2.19
C PRO A 94 15.61 -0.13 0.67
N GLU A 95 16.23 -1.19 0.14
CA GLU A 95 16.38 -1.40 -1.30
C GLU A 95 15.06 -1.78 -1.96
N GLU A 96 14.34 -2.73 -1.36
CA GLU A 96 13.02 -3.14 -1.85
C GLU A 96 12.01 -1.99 -1.78
N GLU A 97 12.01 -1.22 -0.69
CA GLU A 97 11.10 -0.09 -0.53
C GLU A 97 11.38 1.03 -1.54
N ARG A 98 12.66 1.35 -1.77
CA ARG A 98 13.04 2.30 -2.83
C ARG A 98 12.66 1.81 -4.22
N ALA A 99 12.82 0.51 -4.50
CA ALA A 99 12.42 -0.07 -5.77
C ALA A 99 10.89 0.01 -5.98
N LYS A 100 10.09 -0.21 -4.93
CA LYS A 100 8.63 -0.02 -4.95
C LYS A 100 8.26 1.43 -5.20
N GLU A 101 8.90 2.37 -4.49
CA GLU A 101 8.67 3.81 -4.66
C GLU A 101 9.04 4.27 -6.08
N GLU A 102 10.17 3.81 -6.62
CA GLU A 102 10.59 4.10 -7.98
C GLU A 102 9.61 3.53 -9.02
N ALA A 103 9.16 2.28 -8.83
CA ALA A 103 8.16 1.66 -9.69
C ALA A 103 6.81 2.42 -9.63
N GLU A 104 6.36 2.83 -8.44
CA GLU A 104 5.16 3.67 -8.28
C GLU A 104 5.30 5.01 -9.00
N ASN A 105 6.43 5.71 -8.80
CA ASN A 105 6.70 6.99 -9.44
C ASN A 105 6.75 6.87 -10.97
N LYS A 106 7.35 5.79 -11.48
CA LYS A 106 7.39 5.48 -12.92
C LYS A 106 5.99 5.19 -13.46
N ALA A 107 5.18 4.39 -12.76
CA ALA A 107 3.80 4.11 -13.15
C ALA A 107 2.94 5.38 -13.14
N ALA A 108 3.09 6.23 -12.12
CA ALA A 108 2.41 7.53 -12.04
C ALA A 108 2.82 8.46 -13.19
N ALA A 109 4.10 8.48 -13.58
CA ALA A 109 4.56 9.24 -14.74
C ALA A 109 3.97 8.72 -16.05
N ALA A 110 3.93 7.40 -16.24
CA ALA A 110 3.30 6.77 -17.39
C ALA A 110 1.80 7.09 -17.48
N LEU A 111 1.09 7.03 -16.35
CA LEU A 111 -0.33 7.38 -16.25
C LEU A 111 -0.59 8.79 -16.74
N ARG A 112 0.20 9.78 -16.32
CA ARG A 112 0.05 11.17 -16.79
C ARG A 112 0.19 11.26 -18.31
N GLY A 113 1.16 10.55 -18.89
CA GLY A 113 1.33 10.48 -20.34
C GLY A 113 0.09 9.92 -21.06
N TYR A 114 -0.52 8.86 -20.52
CA TYR A 114 -1.76 8.31 -21.09
C TYR A 114 -2.96 9.23 -20.92
N ILE A 115 -3.05 9.96 -19.80
CA ILE A 115 -4.10 10.97 -19.57
C ILE A 115 -3.99 12.10 -20.59
N GLU A 116 -2.78 12.62 -20.83
CA GLU A 116 -2.53 13.67 -21.82
C GLU A 116 -2.87 13.21 -23.24
N ALA A 117 -2.50 11.97 -23.59
CA ALA A 117 -2.84 11.34 -24.86
C ALA A 117 -4.32 10.95 -24.98
N LYS A 118 -5.08 10.98 -23.87
CA LYS A 118 -6.45 10.43 -23.74
C LYS A 118 -6.53 8.96 -24.20
N ASP A 119 -5.49 8.18 -23.92
CA ASP A 119 -5.46 6.76 -24.22
C ASP A 119 -6.23 5.97 -23.16
N THR A 120 -7.54 5.85 -23.36
CA THR A 120 -8.43 5.14 -22.45
C THR A 120 -8.02 3.69 -22.20
N LEU A 121 -7.54 2.97 -23.22
CA LEU A 121 -7.24 1.55 -23.08
C LEU A 121 -5.98 1.35 -22.22
N ALA A 122 -4.95 2.16 -22.44
CA ALA A 122 -3.75 2.11 -21.60
C ALA A 122 -4.03 2.46 -20.12
N ILE A 123 -4.95 3.39 -19.86
CA ILE A 123 -5.36 3.74 -18.49
C ILE A 123 -6.15 2.59 -17.85
N VAL A 124 -7.02 1.92 -18.61
CA VAL A 124 -7.76 0.73 -18.17
C VAL A 124 -6.81 -0.42 -17.84
N ASP A 125 -5.84 -0.71 -18.71
CA ASP A 125 -4.86 -1.77 -18.49
C ASP A 125 -4.10 -1.55 -17.18
N MET A 126 -3.70 -0.30 -16.90
CA MET A 126 -3.03 0.06 -15.66
C MET A 126 -3.94 0.02 -14.42
N LEU A 127 -5.25 0.26 -14.56
CA LEU A 127 -6.22 0.06 -13.48
C LEU A 127 -6.38 -1.44 -13.14
N ILE A 128 -6.33 -2.30 -14.15
CA ILE A 128 -6.55 -3.75 -14.00
C ILE A 128 -5.28 -4.47 -13.51
N ASP A 129 -4.11 -3.94 -13.81
CA ASP A 129 -2.83 -4.51 -13.39
C ASP A 129 -2.67 -4.50 -11.85
N GLU A 130 -2.68 -5.69 -11.23
CA GLU A 130 -2.51 -5.85 -9.78
C GLU A 130 -1.08 -5.59 -9.29
N THR A 131 -0.10 -5.53 -10.19
CA THR A 131 1.29 -5.19 -9.85
C THR A 131 1.48 -3.69 -9.64
N VAL A 132 0.57 -2.88 -10.18
CA VAL A 132 0.62 -1.42 -10.06
C VAL A 132 0.16 -0.99 -8.66
N ALA A 133 0.88 -0.03 -8.09
CA ALA A 133 0.59 0.52 -6.78
C ALA A 133 -0.88 0.98 -6.66
N PRO A 134 -1.60 0.66 -5.57
CA PRO A 134 -3.01 1.00 -5.39
C PRO A 134 -3.32 2.49 -5.59
N ARG A 135 -2.38 3.37 -5.21
CA ARG A 135 -2.51 4.81 -5.38
C ARG A 135 -2.60 5.22 -6.85
N VAL A 136 -1.77 4.64 -7.72
CA VAL A 136 -1.78 4.93 -9.16
C VAL A 136 -3.05 4.39 -9.80
N ARG A 137 -3.52 3.21 -9.37
CA ARG A 137 -4.79 2.63 -9.83
C ARG A 137 -5.99 3.52 -9.48
N LEU A 138 -6.01 4.11 -8.27
CA LEU A 138 -7.05 5.08 -7.88
C LEU A 138 -7.04 6.32 -8.77
N GLU A 139 -5.86 6.88 -9.06
CA GLU A 139 -5.71 8.01 -9.97
C GLU A 139 -6.18 7.66 -11.39
N ALA A 140 -5.86 6.45 -11.88
CA ALA A 140 -6.32 5.95 -13.17
C ALA A 140 -7.85 5.88 -13.24
N THR A 141 -8.51 5.38 -12.20
CA THR A 141 -9.97 5.34 -12.10
C THR A 141 -10.60 6.74 -12.17
N GLU A 142 -10.05 7.72 -11.45
CA GLU A 142 -10.52 9.09 -11.52
C GLU A 142 -10.35 9.70 -12.91
N ALA A 143 -9.24 9.40 -13.58
CA ALA A 143 -8.98 9.84 -14.94
C ALA A 143 -10.00 9.25 -15.93
N LEU A 144 -10.32 7.95 -15.82
CA LEU A 144 -11.31 7.29 -16.67
C LEU A 144 -12.70 7.92 -16.53
N GLY A 145 -13.12 8.23 -15.30
CA GLY A 145 -14.38 8.93 -15.05
C GLY A 145 -14.43 10.33 -15.69
N LYS A 146 -13.30 11.06 -15.72
CA LYS A 146 -13.19 12.39 -16.34
C LYS A 146 -13.12 12.34 -17.86
N ILE A 147 -12.38 11.38 -18.42
CA ILE A 147 -12.28 11.16 -19.87
C ILE A 147 -13.63 10.71 -20.43
N ALA A 148 -14.38 9.94 -19.63
CA ALA A 148 -15.75 9.54 -19.91
C ALA A 148 -15.89 8.76 -21.24
N ASP A 149 -14.91 7.93 -21.60
CA ASP A 149 -14.95 7.12 -22.82
C ASP A 149 -15.67 5.78 -22.55
N LEU A 150 -16.65 5.46 -23.38
CA LEU A 150 -17.46 4.23 -23.28
C LEU A 150 -16.63 2.95 -23.43
N ARG A 151 -15.45 3.02 -24.08
CA ARG A 151 -14.54 1.87 -24.21
C ARG A 151 -14.03 1.34 -22.87
N ALA A 152 -14.08 2.15 -21.80
CA ALA A 152 -13.68 1.73 -20.46
C ALA A 152 -14.75 0.90 -19.73
N VAL A 153 -16.00 0.92 -20.18
CA VAL A 153 -17.12 0.32 -19.42
C VAL A 153 -16.98 -1.20 -19.31
N GLU A 154 -16.82 -1.89 -20.45
CA GLU A 154 -16.74 -3.35 -20.48
C GLU A 154 -15.50 -3.89 -19.73
N PRO A 155 -14.27 -3.36 -19.92
CA PRO A 155 -13.12 -3.84 -19.17
C PRO A 155 -13.27 -3.68 -17.66
N ILE A 156 -13.80 -2.55 -17.19
CA ILE A 156 -13.97 -2.30 -15.75
C ILE A 156 -15.06 -3.20 -15.18
N ARG A 157 -16.20 -3.35 -15.88
CA ARG A 157 -17.35 -4.15 -15.41
C ARG A 157 -17.01 -5.64 -15.31
N ASN A 158 -16.20 -6.14 -16.24
CA ASN A 158 -15.82 -7.55 -16.31
C ASN A 158 -14.59 -7.92 -15.47
N HIS A 159 -13.93 -6.94 -14.82
CA HIS A 159 -12.78 -7.19 -13.97
C HIS A 159 -13.16 -7.37 -12.50
N HIS A 160 -12.55 -8.34 -11.84
CA HIS A 160 -12.73 -8.60 -10.41
C HIS A 160 -11.66 -7.86 -9.59
N PHE A 161 -12.05 -6.76 -8.96
CA PHE A 161 -11.17 -5.99 -8.07
C PHE A 161 -11.05 -6.62 -6.69
N THR A 162 -9.82 -6.94 -6.28
CA THR A 162 -9.48 -7.44 -4.93
C THR A 162 -9.55 -6.35 -3.85
N ASN A 163 -9.29 -5.10 -4.23
CA ASN A 163 -9.35 -3.96 -3.32
C ASN A 163 -10.73 -3.26 -3.38
N GLU A 164 -11.48 -3.32 -2.28
CA GLU A 164 -12.83 -2.74 -2.17
C GLU A 164 -12.87 -1.21 -2.41
N ILE A 165 -11.79 -0.49 -2.05
CA ILE A 165 -11.72 0.96 -2.29
C ILE A 165 -11.63 1.24 -3.79
N ILE A 166 -10.78 0.49 -4.50
CA ILE A 166 -10.62 0.60 -5.96
C ILE A 166 -11.93 0.19 -6.65
N LYS A 167 -12.55 -0.90 -6.22
CA LYS A 167 -13.83 -1.38 -6.74
C LYS A 167 -14.92 -0.31 -6.66
N LYS A 168 -15.13 0.27 -5.47
CA LYS A 168 -16.11 1.34 -5.28
C LYS A 168 -15.82 2.54 -6.18
N LYS A 169 -14.55 2.94 -6.29
CA LYS A 169 -14.14 4.04 -7.17
C LYS A 169 -14.38 3.71 -8.64
N ALA A 170 -14.17 2.47 -9.05
CA ALA A 170 -14.39 2.01 -10.40
C ALA A 170 -15.89 2.06 -10.76
N GLU A 171 -16.76 1.66 -9.84
CA GLU A 171 -18.21 1.81 -9.97
C GLU A 171 -18.62 3.29 -10.09
N GLU A 172 -18.08 4.18 -9.24
CA GLU A 172 -18.28 5.63 -9.34
C GLU A 172 -17.82 6.18 -10.71
N ALA A 173 -16.69 5.69 -11.25
CA ALA A 173 -16.20 6.09 -12.57
C ALA A 173 -17.15 5.65 -13.70
N LEU A 174 -17.73 4.45 -13.61
CA LEU A 174 -18.74 3.97 -14.57
C LEU A 174 -19.99 4.85 -14.56
N GLU A 175 -20.48 5.25 -13.38
CA GLU A 175 -21.59 6.18 -13.28
C GLU A 175 -21.28 7.52 -13.95
N LEU A 176 -20.07 8.05 -13.76
CA LEU A 176 -19.62 9.29 -14.40
C LEU A 176 -19.54 9.15 -15.92
N ILE A 177 -18.98 8.04 -16.43
CA ILE A 177 -18.91 7.73 -17.86
C ILE A 177 -20.32 7.72 -18.47
N HIS A 178 -21.26 7.01 -17.84
CA HIS A 178 -22.63 6.93 -18.33
C HIS A 178 -23.35 8.27 -18.29
N LYS A 179 -23.19 9.02 -17.20
CA LYS A 179 -23.78 10.36 -17.03
C LYS A 179 -23.27 11.34 -18.09
N ALA A 180 -21.96 11.35 -18.37
CA ALA A 180 -21.37 12.22 -19.38
C ALA A 180 -21.85 11.90 -20.80
N ASN A 181 -22.12 10.61 -21.09
CA ASN A 181 -22.58 10.15 -22.40
C ASN A 181 -24.11 10.08 -22.55
N TYR A 182 -24.89 10.43 -21.52
CA TYR A 182 -26.34 10.23 -21.47
C TYR A 182 -26.76 8.78 -21.79
N THR A 183 -25.98 7.81 -21.28
CA THR A 183 -26.21 6.37 -21.46
C THR A 183 -26.52 5.69 -20.12
N LYS A 184 -26.97 4.44 -20.17
CA LYS A 184 -27.09 3.51 -19.04
C LYS A 184 -26.91 2.08 -19.56
N GLU A 185 -26.62 1.14 -18.68
CA GLU A 185 -26.62 -0.28 -19.04
C GLU A 185 -28.03 -0.88 -18.99
N CYS A 186 -28.33 -1.79 -19.91
CA CYS A 186 -29.58 -2.54 -19.91
C CYS A 186 -29.55 -3.61 -18.80
N PRO A 187 -30.52 -3.64 -17.86
CA PRO A 187 -30.53 -4.60 -16.75
C PRO A 187 -30.74 -6.05 -17.20
N TYR A 188 -31.08 -6.28 -18.47
CA TYR A 188 -31.37 -7.61 -18.99
C TYR A 188 -30.29 -8.19 -19.91
N CYS A 189 -29.56 -7.35 -20.63
CA CYS A 189 -28.55 -7.80 -21.58
C CYS A 189 -27.21 -7.08 -21.45
N ALA A 190 -27.03 -6.25 -20.41
CA ALA A 190 -25.84 -5.44 -20.11
C ALA A 190 -25.42 -4.42 -21.18
N GLU A 191 -26.00 -4.45 -22.38
CA GLU A 191 -25.70 -3.52 -23.46
C GLU A 191 -25.92 -2.05 -23.09
N ILE A 192 -25.02 -1.19 -23.59
CA ILE A 192 -25.09 0.27 -23.38
C ILE A 192 -26.20 0.87 -24.25
N ILE A 193 -27.16 1.50 -23.60
CA ILE A 193 -28.33 2.13 -24.20
C ILE A 193 -28.44 3.60 -23.78
N LYS A 194 -29.29 4.38 -24.46
CA LYS A 194 -29.56 5.77 -24.05
C LYS A 194 -30.24 5.79 -22.68
N ALA A 195 -29.88 6.73 -21.82
CA ALA A 195 -30.44 6.85 -20.46
C ALA A 195 -31.98 6.94 -20.47
N ARG A 196 -32.54 7.69 -21.43
CA ARG A 196 -33.99 7.86 -21.65
C ARG A 196 -34.68 6.69 -22.39
N ALA A 197 -33.98 5.60 -22.70
CA ALA A 197 -34.59 4.48 -23.40
C ALA A 197 -35.67 3.82 -22.53
N LEU A 198 -36.87 3.71 -23.10
CA LEU A 198 -38.02 3.01 -22.52
C LEU A 198 -38.03 1.53 -22.94
N VAL A 199 -37.46 1.20 -24.11
CA VAL A 199 -37.33 -0.17 -24.61
C VAL A 199 -35.88 -0.36 -25.06
N CYS A 200 -35.28 -1.50 -24.72
CA CYS A 200 -33.92 -1.79 -25.15
C CYS A 200 -33.86 -2.11 -26.65
N LYS A 201 -33.00 -1.42 -27.40
CA LYS A 201 -32.80 -1.67 -28.84
C LYS A 201 -32.13 -3.01 -29.16
N HIS A 202 -31.50 -3.65 -28.16
CA HIS A 202 -30.77 -4.90 -28.34
C HIS A 202 -31.63 -6.12 -28.00
N CYS A 203 -32.26 -6.15 -26.82
CA CYS A 203 -33.05 -7.29 -26.37
C CYS A 203 -34.57 -7.11 -26.47
N GLY A 204 -35.05 -5.92 -26.85
CA GLY A 204 -36.48 -5.63 -27.04
C GLY A 204 -37.32 -5.55 -25.76
N LYS A 205 -36.72 -5.73 -24.58
CA LYS A 205 -37.43 -5.67 -23.30
C LYS A 205 -37.78 -4.23 -22.91
N ASP A 206 -38.94 -4.06 -22.27
CA ASP A 206 -39.37 -2.81 -21.65
C ASP A 206 -38.48 -2.51 -20.43
N LEU A 207 -38.12 -1.23 -20.26
CA LEU A 207 -37.21 -0.71 -19.23
C LEU A 207 -37.92 0.28 -18.31
N LYS A 208 -39.24 0.44 -18.47
CA LYS A 208 -40.11 1.19 -17.57
C LYS A 208 -40.30 0.49 -16.23
#